data_AF-A0A7Y7EBG7-F1
#
_entry.id   AF-A0A7Y7EBG7-F1
#
_cell.length_a   1.000
_cell.length_b   1.000
_cell.length_c   1.000
_cell.angle_alpha   90.00
_cell.angle_beta   90.00
_cell.angle_gamma   90.00
#
_symmetry.space_group_name_H-M   'P 1'
#
loop_
_entity.id
_entity.type
_entity.pdbx_description
1 polymer ?
#
loop_
_entity_poly.entity_id
_entity_poly.type
_entity_poly.pdbx_seq_one_letter_code
_entity_poly.pdbx_strand_id
1 'polypeptide(L)'
;HAGLQKVRATDWKGKGADAFTAKFVEHPKGWAQAADACESAAGVLETYAHTVAWAQGQAKEAVRLYKKGKEANKKAADDYHAKADAYNAKLKANQDPGPRPADPGEPGKADMKEAERLLSEARKQRNTAAGEAKTKLDAAVAAAPKKPSFEQRMKADALDLRDGGAM
;
A
#
# COMPACT_ATOMS: atom_id res chain seq x y z
N HIS A 1 -9.30 13.71 20.87
CA HIS A 1 -9.03 15.16 20.92
C HIS A 1 -9.93 15.97 21.89
N ALA A 2 -10.85 15.36 22.65
CA ALA A 2 -11.83 16.09 23.50
C ALA A 2 -11.26 16.84 24.73
N GLY A 3 -9.99 16.65 25.09
CA GLY A 3 -9.37 17.28 26.26
C GLY A 3 -9.16 18.79 26.11
N LEU A 4 -8.73 19.24 24.92
CA LEU A 4 -8.48 20.66 24.63
C LEU A 4 -9.78 21.49 24.61
N GLN A 5 -10.89 20.88 24.24
CA GLN A 5 -12.22 21.52 24.26
C GLN A 5 -12.73 21.80 25.68
N LYS A 6 -12.14 21.14 26.70
CA LYS A 6 -12.53 21.29 28.11
C LYS A 6 -11.69 22.32 28.86
N VAL A 7 -10.63 22.84 28.25
CA VAL A 7 -9.82 23.91 28.85
C VAL A 7 -10.63 25.19 28.84
N ARG A 8 -11.02 25.66 30.03
CA ARG A 8 -11.66 26.96 30.25
C ARG A 8 -10.86 27.71 31.32
N ALA A 9 -10.79 29.03 31.21
CA ALA A 9 -10.33 29.90 32.29
C ALA A 9 -11.41 29.94 33.39
N THR A 10 -11.55 28.87 34.17
CA THR A 10 -12.62 28.75 35.17
C THR A 10 -12.33 29.57 36.43
N ASP A 11 -11.06 29.72 36.79
CA ASP A 11 -10.62 30.41 38.01
C ASP A 11 -10.05 31.81 37.75
N TRP A 12 -9.87 32.20 36.49
CA TRP A 12 -9.34 33.50 36.08
C TRP A 12 -10.47 34.40 35.56
N LYS A 13 -10.63 35.59 36.15
CA LYS A 13 -11.70 36.54 35.83
C LYS A 13 -11.15 37.91 35.45
N GLY A 14 -11.89 38.64 34.60
CA GLY A 14 -11.55 39.98 34.14
C GLY A 14 -11.25 40.05 32.64
N LYS A 15 -11.02 41.25 32.12
CA LYS A 15 -10.89 41.51 30.66
C LYS A 15 -9.86 40.62 29.95
N GLY A 16 -8.78 40.24 30.63
CA GLY A 16 -7.77 39.30 30.10
C GLY A 16 -8.30 37.87 29.93
N ALA A 17 -9.13 37.39 30.86
CA ALA A 17 -9.77 36.08 30.78
C ALA A 17 -10.82 36.02 29.66
N ASP A 18 -11.57 37.12 29.47
CA ASP A 18 -12.54 37.25 28.38
C ASP A 18 -11.83 37.25 27.01
N ALA A 19 -10.73 38.01 26.89
CA ALA A 19 -9.91 38.05 25.67
C ALA A 19 -9.24 36.70 25.37
N PHE A 20 -8.69 36.03 26.38
CA PHE A 20 -8.13 34.68 26.25
C PHE A 20 -9.20 33.70 25.79
N THR A 21 -10.37 33.69 26.43
CA THR A 21 -11.47 32.78 26.05
C THR A 21 -11.92 33.05 24.61
N ALA A 22 -12.06 34.32 24.22
CA ALA A 22 -12.45 34.70 22.87
C ALA A 22 -11.44 34.23 21.80
N LYS A 23 -10.14 34.25 22.10
CA LYS A 23 -9.08 33.77 21.18
C LYS A 23 -8.91 32.26 21.22
N PHE A 24 -8.94 31.67 22.41
CA PHE A 24 -8.65 30.28 22.64
C PHE A 24 -9.73 29.37 22.06
N VAL A 25 -11.00 29.76 22.03
CA VAL A 25 -12.12 28.90 21.54
C VAL A 25 -11.91 28.39 20.11
N GLU A 26 -11.25 29.13 19.23
CA GLU A 26 -11.01 28.72 17.83
C GLU A 26 -9.87 27.70 17.69
N HIS A 27 -8.90 27.69 18.60
CA HIS A 27 -7.73 26.82 18.49
C HIS A 27 -8.06 25.32 18.72
N PRO A 28 -8.76 24.88 19.79
CA PRO A 28 -9.15 23.49 19.98
C PRO A 28 -9.91 22.89 18.80
N LYS A 29 -10.71 23.70 18.09
CA LYS A 29 -11.43 23.26 16.88
C LYS A 29 -10.47 22.92 15.75
N GLY A 30 -9.49 23.78 15.45
CA GLY A 30 -8.48 23.51 14.43
C GLY A 30 -7.60 22.30 14.75
N TRP A 31 -7.24 22.11 16.02
CA TRP A 31 -6.45 20.96 16.45
C TRP A 31 -7.26 19.65 16.41
N ALA A 32 -8.55 19.69 16.75
CA ALA A 32 -9.44 18.54 16.59
C ALA A 32 -9.59 18.16 15.11
N GLN A 33 -9.83 19.13 14.22
CA GLN A 33 -9.89 18.90 12.78
C GLN A 33 -8.60 18.30 12.21
N ALA A 34 -7.44 18.79 12.66
CA ALA A 34 -6.15 18.23 12.27
C ALA A 34 -5.98 16.79 12.78
N ALA A 35 -6.39 16.50 14.02
CA ALA A 35 -6.34 15.15 14.59
C ALA A 35 -7.22 14.17 13.80
N ASP A 36 -8.46 14.57 13.48
CA ASP A 36 -9.40 13.73 12.71
C ASP A 36 -8.90 13.48 11.28
N ALA A 37 -8.27 14.48 10.65
CA ALA A 37 -7.62 14.34 9.35
C ALA A 37 -6.43 13.36 9.40
N CYS A 38 -5.59 13.46 10.44
CA CYS A 38 -4.47 12.52 10.65
C CYS A 38 -4.94 11.09 10.92
N GLU A 39 -6.00 10.91 11.72
CA GLU A 39 -6.59 9.60 12.01
C GLU A 39 -7.17 8.97 10.74
N SER A 40 -7.87 9.76 9.93
CA SER A 40 -8.40 9.33 8.63
C SER A 40 -7.28 8.92 7.66
N ALA A 41 -6.22 9.73 7.57
CA ALA A 41 -5.05 9.43 6.74
C ALA A 41 -4.34 8.14 7.19
N ALA A 42 -4.20 7.94 8.50
CA ALA A 42 -3.60 6.73 9.06
C ALA A 42 -4.42 5.48 8.68
N GLY A 43 -5.74 5.51 8.84
CA GLY A 43 -6.60 4.38 8.48
C GLY A 43 -6.57 4.03 6.99
N VAL A 44 -6.44 5.04 6.12
CA VAL A 44 -6.27 4.85 4.67
C VAL A 44 -4.95 4.15 4.35
N LEU A 45 -3.86 4.59 4.97
CA LEU A 45 -2.54 4.00 4.76
C LEU A 45 -2.45 2.58 5.31
N GLU A 46 -3.06 2.31 6.46
CA GLU A 46 -3.15 0.96 7.05
C GLU A 46 -3.92 0.00 6.14
N THR A 47 -5.10 0.42 5.67
CA THR A 47 -5.88 -0.36 4.69
C THR A 47 -5.06 -0.67 3.44
N TYR A 48 -4.36 0.33 2.88
CA TYR A 48 -3.52 0.13 1.71
C TYR A 48 -2.35 -0.83 1.98
N ALA A 49 -1.73 -0.72 3.16
CA ALA A 49 -0.64 -1.61 3.59
C ALA A 49 -1.10 -3.07 3.66
N HIS A 50 -2.32 -3.34 4.16
CA HIS A 50 -2.90 -4.68 4.13
C HIS A 50 -3.04 -5.23 2.70
N THR A 51 -3.52 -4.41 1.75
CA THR A 51 -3.59 -4.83 0.33
C THR A 51 -2.21 -5.11 -0.26
N VAL A 52 -1.20 -4.30 0.06
CA VAL A 52 0.18 -4.52 -0.39
C VAL A 52 0.73 -5.85 0.18
N ALA A 53 0.53 -6.12 1.46
CA ALA A 53 0.96 -7.36 2.09
C ALA A 53 0.27 -8.59 1.47
N TRP A 54 -1.04 -8.52 1.22
CA TRP A 54 -1.76 -9.56 0.50
C TRP A 54 -1.18 -9.78 -0.91
N ALA A 55 -0.96 -8.71 -1.68
CA ALA A 55 -0.42 -8.80 -3.03
C ALA A 55 0.99 -9.39 -3.07
N GLN A 56 1.83 -9.09 -2.06
CA GLN A 56 3.13 -9.73 -1.89
C GLN A 56 3.01 -11.23 -1.62
N GLY A 57 2.00 -11.65 -0.84
CA GLY A 57 1.68 -13.06 -0.63
C GLY A 57 1.32 -13.78 -1.93
N GLN A 58 0.44 -13.19 -2.74
CA GLN A 58 0.06 -13.71 -4.06
C GLN A 58 1.27 -13.80 -5.01
N ALA A 59 2.16 -12.80 -4.99
CA ALA A 59 3.37 -12.82 -5.80
C ALA A 59 4.33 -13.96 -5.41
N LYS A 60 4.47 -14.26 -4.11
CA LYS A 60 5.26 -15.41 -3.64
C LYS A 60 4.68 -16.73 -4.16
N GLU A 61 3.37 -16.88 -4.13
CA GLU A 61 2.68 -18.06 -4.64
C GLU A 61 2.81 -18.21 -6.16
N ALA A 62 2.68 -17.10 -6.91
CA ALA A 62 2.95 -17.08 -8.34
C ALA A 62 4.38 -17.55 -8.67
N VAL A 63 5.38 -17.07 -7.92
CA VAL A 63 6.78 -17.53 -8.11
C VAL A 63 6.90 -19.03 -7.84
N ARG A 64 6.24 -19.55 -6.80
CA ARG A 64 6.25 -20.99 -6.47
C ARG A 64 5.66 -21.82 -7.61
N LEU A 65 4.48 -21.46 -8.11
CA LEU A 65 3.82 -22.15 -9.21
C LEU A 65 4.63 -22.08 -10.51
N TYR A 66 5.18 -20.92 -10.83
CA TYR A 66 6.00 -20.75 -12.02
C TYR A 66 7.26 -21.64 -11.99
N LYS A 67 7.94 -21.71 -10.82
CA LYS A 67 9.08 -22.61 -10.63
C LYS A 67 8.67 -24.07 -10.79
N LYS A 68 7.58 -24.49 -10.15
CA LYS A 68 7.02 -25.84 -10.27
C LYS A 68 6.75 -26.21 -11.73
N GLY A 69 6.11 -25.31 -12.49
CA GLY A 69 5.84 -25.54 -13.91
C GLY A 69 7.12 -25.66 -14.76
N LYS A 70 8.11 -24.80 -14.52
CA LYS A 70 9.42 -24.91 -15.20
C LYS A 70 10.15 -26.21 -14.87
N GLU A 71 10.11 -26.65 -13.62
CA GLU A 71 10.70 -27.92 -13.20
C GLU A 71 9.99 -29.11 -13.85
N ALA A 72 8.65 -29.09 -13.94
CA ALA A 72 7.88 -30.12 -14.62
C ALA A 72 8.23 -30.21 -16.12
N ASN A 73 8.32 -29.07 -16.81
CA ASN A 73 8.74 -29.02 -18.21
C ASN A 73 10.17 -29.54 -18.38
N LYS A 74 11.10 -29.11 -17.52
CA LYS A 74 12.49 -29.58 -17.54
C LYS A 74 12.56 -31.10 -17.36
N LYS A 75 11.89 -31.63 -16.34
CA LYS A 75 11.87 -33.07 -16.07
C LYS A 75 11.33 -33.85 -17.27
N ALA A 76 10.25 -33.37 -17.88
CA ALA A 76 9.67 -34.03 -19.04
C ALA A 76 10.60 -34.00 -20.26
N ALA A 77 11.31 -32.89 -20.48
CA ALA A 77 12.34 -32.79 -21.51
C ALA A 77 13.52 -33.72 -21.24
N ASP A 78 14.05 -33.76 -20.01
CA ASP A 78 15.15 -34.63 -19.61
C ASP A 78 14.76 -36.12 -19.78
N ASP A 79 13.56 -36.51 -19.34
CA ASP A 79 13.03 -37.87 -19.49
C ASP A 79 12.81 -38.22 -20.97
N TYR A 80 12.41 -37.27 -21.82
CA TYR A 80 12.33 -37.45 -23.27
C TYR A 80 13.71 -37.65 -23.91
N HIS A 81 14.68 -36.79 -23.58
CA HIS A 81 16.04 -36.87 -24.11
C HIS A 81 16.69 -38.21 -23.76
N ALA A 82 16.57 -38.68 -22.51
CA ALA A 82 17.08 -39.99 -22.11
C ALA A 82 16.46 -41.14 -22.94
N LYS A 83 15.15 -41.09 -23.20
CA LYS A 83 14.48 -42.09 -24.05
C LYS A 83 14.91 -41.98 -25.50
N ALA A 84 15.08 -40.76 -26.02
CA ALA A 84 15.54 -40.51 -27.38
C ALA A 84 16.97 -41.01 -27.59
N ASP A 85 17.86 -40.79 -26.63
CA ASP A 85 19.23 -41.27 -26.67
C ASP A 85 19.28 -42.81 -26.65
N ALA A 86 18.50 -43.45 -25.77
CA ALA A 86 18.40 -44.90 -25.72
C ALA A 86 17.85 -45.49 -27.03
N TYR A 87 16.81 -44.86 -27.60
CA TYR A 87 16.24 -45.23 -28.90
C TYR A 87 17.28 -45.11 -30.02
N ASN A 88 17.98 -43.97 -30.10
CA ASN A 88 19.01 -43.70 -31.10
C ASN A 88 20.22 -44.65 -30.96
N ALA A 89 20.60 -45.01 -29.73
CA ALA A 89 21.69 -45.96 -29.49
C ALA A 89 21.36 -47.36 -30.02
N LYS A 90 20.14 -47.86 -29.81
CA LYS A 90 19.68 -49.14 -30.36
C LYS A 90 19.63 -49.12 -31.89
N LEU A 91 19.16 -48.03 -32.49
CA LEU A 91 19.19 -47.85 -33.94
C LEU A 91 20.62 -47.93 -34.50
N LYS A 92 21.58 -47.24 -33.87
CA LYS A 92 23.00 -47.30 -34.26
C LYS A 92 23.61 -48.70 -34.13
N ALA A 93 23.12 -49.50 -33.17
CA ALA A 93 23.53 -50.87 -32.95
C ALA A 93 22.82 -51.89 -33.88
N ASN A 94 21.99 -51.44 -34.84
CA ASN A 94 21.12 -52.29 -35.67
C ASN A 94 20.21 -53.22 -34.84
N GLN A 95 19.81 -52.77 -33.65
CA GLN A 95 18.86 -53.47 -32.78
C GLN A 95 17.47 -52.83 -32.92
N ASP A 96 16.41 -53.60 -32.65
CA ASP A 96 15.06 -53.06 -32.57
C ASP A 96 14.99 -52.01 -31.43
N PRO A 97 14.80 -50.72 -31.76
CA PRO A 97 14.76 -49.67 -30.76
C PRO A 97 13.44 -49.64 -29.97
N GLY A 98 12.41 -50.37 -30.42
CA GLY A 98 11.05 -50.29 -29.88
C GLY A 98 10.28 -49.05 -30.38
N PRO A 99 9.25 -48.59 -29.65
CA PRO A 99 8.46 -47.43 -30.07
C PRO A 99 9.26 -46.12 -29.91
N ARG A 100 9.07 -45.21 -30.87
CA ARG A 100 9.68 -43.88 -30.84
C ARG A 100 9.19 -43.09 -29.62
N PRO A 101 10.07 -42.39 -28.88
CA PRO A 101 9.66 -41.52 -27.79
C PRO A 101 8.68 -40.43 -28.27
N ALA A 102 7.57 -40.29 -27.58
CA ALA A 102 6.56 -39.26 -27.84
C ALA A 102 7.00 -37.89 -27.28
N ASP A 103 6.56 -36.81 -27.92
CA ASP A 103 6.80 -35.44 -27.45
C ASP A 103 6.31 -35.28 -25.99
N PRO A 104 7.15 -34.76 -25.07
CA PRO A 104 6.77 -34.56 -23.68
C PRO A 104 5.68 -33.51 -23.46
N GLY A 105 5.43 -32.63 -24.43
CA GLY A 105 4.52 -31.50 -24.29
C GLY A 105 4.96 -30.51 -23.20
N GLU A 106 4.01 -29.75 -22.66
CA GLU A 106 4.25 -28.72 -21.63
C GLU A 106 3.47 -29.02 -20.35
N PRO A 107 3.85 -30.04 -19.55
CA PRO A 107 3.10 -30.43 -18.35
C PRO A 107 3.00 -29.32 -17.30
N GLY A 108 3.96 -28.39 -17.28
CA GLY A 108 3.99 -27.23 -16.38
C GLY A 108 3.18 -26.02 -16.84
N LYS A 109 2.57 -26.05 -18.04
CA LYS A 109 1.87 -24.90 -18.63
C LYS A 109 0.75 -24.36 -17.76
N ALA A 110 -0.02 -25.24 -17.14
CA ALA A 110 -1.15 -24.86 -16.29
C ALA A 110 -0.67 -24.09 -15.05
N ASP A 111 0.37 -24.59 -14.36
CA ASP A 111 0.97 -23.93 -13.20
C ASP A 111 1.55 -22.56 -13.57
N MET A 112 2.24 -22.45 -14.71
CA MET A 112 2.81 -21.18 -15.18
C MET A 112 1.72 -20.15 -15.54
N LYS A 113 0.63 -20.59 -16.18
CA LYS A 113 -0.51 -19.72 -16.49
C LYS A 113 -1.22 -19.23 -15.22
N GLU A 114 -1.37 -20.10 -14.23
CA GLU A 114 -1.96 -19.72 -12.94
C GLU A 114 -1.06 -18.73 -12.19
N ALA A 115 0.26 -18.91 -12.24
CA ALA A 115 1.20 -17.94 -11.70
C ALA A 115 1.04 -16.54 -12.31
N GLU A 116 0.93 -16.47 -13.64
CA GLU A 116 0.71 -15.21 -14.36
C GLU A 116 -0.61 -14.56 -13.92
N ARG A 117 -1.69 -15.35 -13.82
CA ARG A 117 -3.02 -14.88 -13.39
C ARG A 117 -3.00 -14.32 -11.97
N LEU A 118 -2.40 -15.03 -11.02
CA LEU A 118 -2.30 -14.57 -9.63
C LEU A 118 -1.50 -13.27 -9.54
N LEU A 119 -0.38 -13.18 -10.26
CA LEU A 119 0.44 -11.98 -10.27
C LEU A 119 -0.27 -10.80 -10.91
N SER A 120 -1.00 -11.01 -12.02
CA SER A 120 -1.74 -9.95 -12.69
C SER A 120 -2.87 -9.42 -11.82
N GLU A 121 -3.66 -10.30 -11.20
CA GLU A 121 -4.76 -9.91 -10.31
C GLU A 121 -4.24 -9.21 -9.05
N ALA A 122 -3.15 -9.69 -8.46
CA ALA A 122 -2.52 -9.04 -7.31
C ALA A 122 -2.06 -7.61 -7.62
N ARG A 123 -1.44 -7.41 -8.78
CA ARG A 123 -1.02 -6.07 -9.24
C ARG A 123 -2.20 -5.16 -9.50
N LYS A 124 -3.25 -5.68 -10.13
CA LYS A 124 -4.49 -4.94 -10.42
C LYS A 124 -5.12 -4.45 -9.12
N GLN A 125 -5.40 -5.35 -8.17
CA GLN A 125 -6.02 -4.97 -6.90
C GLN A 125 -5.17 -3.99 -6.09
N ARG A 126 -3.85 -4.21 -6.02
CA ARG A 126 -2.93 -3.25 -5.38
C ARG A 126 -3.00 -1.87 -6.03
N ASN A 127 -3.03 -1.80 -7.35
CA ASN A 127 -3.08 -0.51 -8.05
C ASN A 127 -4.43 0.20 -7.86
N THR A 128 -5.54 -0.55 -7.86
CA THR A 128 -6.87 -0.01 -7.54
C THR A 128 -6.88 0.55 -6.11
N ALA A 129 -6.42 -0.22 -5.13
CA ALA A 129 -6.33 0.23 -3.75
C ALA A 129 -5.41 1.44 -3.58
N ALA A 130 -4.33 1.54 -4.37
CA ALA A 130 -3.46 2.72 -4.36
C ALA A 130 -4.19 3.98 -4.84
N GLY A 131 -5.00 3.86 -5.90
CA GLY A 131 -5.82 4.95 -6.41
C GLY A 131 -6.88 5.39 -5.41
N GLU A 132 -7.57 4.44 -4.78
CA GLU A 132 -8.55 4.74 -3.72
C GLU A 132 -7.91 5.39 -2.50
N ALA A 133 -6.75 4.87 -2.07
CA ALA A 133 -6.00 5.41 -0.95
C ALA A 133 -5.54 6.84 -1.24
N LYS A 134 -5.04 7.11 -2.45
CA LYS A 134 -4.69 8.47 -2.87
C LYS A 134 -5.88 9.42 -2.78
N THR A 135 -7.02 9.06 -3.36
CA THR A 135 -8.23 9.91 -3.33
C THR A 135 -8.68 10.21 -1.89
N LYS A 136 -8.68 9.21 -1.01
CA LYS A 136 -9.07 9.39 0.39
C LYS A 136 -8.05 10.21 1.17
N LEU A 137 -6.76 10.02 0.90
CA LEU A 137 -5.69 10.79 1.52
C LEU A 137 -5.75 12.26 1.09
N ASP A 138 -5.97 12.54 -0.18
CA ASP A 138 -6.15 13.90 -0.71
C ASP A 138 -7.37 14.59 -0.05
N ALA A 139 -8.47 13.85 0.17
CA ALA A 139 -9.63 14.36 0.90
C ALA A 139 -9.33 14.67 2.37
N ALA A 140 -8.60 13.79 3.07
CA ALA A 140 -8.17 14.02 4.45
C ALA A 140 -7.25 15.25 4.57
N VAL A 141 -6.32 15.41 3.63
CA VAL A 141 -5.44 16.59 3.55
C VAL A 141 -6.23 17.86 3.26
N ALA A 142 -7.22 17.80 2.37
CA ALA A 142 -8.07 18.96 2.07
C ALA A 142 -8.95 19.39 3.24
N ALA A 143 -9.34 18.45 4.12
CA ALA A 143 -10.09 18.71 5.34
C ALA A 143 -9.23 19.33 6.45
N ALA A 144 -7.89 19.22 6.38
CA ALA A 144 -7.00 19.84 7.34
C ALA A 144 -7.10 21.38 7.26
N PRO A 145 -7.01 22.11 8.39
CA PRO A 145 -7.10 23.57 8.39
C PRO A 145 -6.09 24.18 7.43
N LYS A 146 -6.54 25.06 6.53
CA LYS A 146 -5.64 25.81 5.65
C LYS A 146 -4.65 26.58 6.52
N LYS A 147 -3.36 26.47 6.18
CA LYS A 147 -2.34 27.35 6.77
C LYS A 147 -2.85 28.80 6.64
N PRO A 148 -2.91 29.58 7.74
CA PRO A 148 -3.22 31.00 7.62
C PRO A 148 -2.23 31.64 6.65
N SER A 149 -2.69 32.59 5.83
CA SER A 149 -1.83 33.24 4.84
C SER A 149 -0.65 33.94 5.52
N PHE A 150 0.43 34.19 4.78
CA PHE A 150 1.61 34.87 5.32
C PHE A 150 1.24 36.24 5.93
N GLU A 151 0.35 36.99 5.28
CA GLU A 151 -0.15 38.26 5.80
C GLU A 151 -0.96 38.10 7.10
N GLN A 152 -1.80 37.06 7.19
CA GLN A 152 -2.54 36.74 8.42
C GLN A 152 -1.60 36.35 9.57
N ARG A 153 -0.50 35.66 9.27
CA ARG A 153 0.55 35.32 10.24
C ARG A 153 1.30 36.56 10.70
N MET A 154 1.82 37.37 9.78
CA MET A 154 2.51 38.62 10.09
C MET A 154 1.64 39.60 10.89
N LYS A 155 0.34 39.67 10.57
CA LYS A 155 -0.61 40.51 11.30
C LYS A 155 -0.93 39.95 12.69
N ALA A 156 -0.99 38.63 12.84
CA ALA A 156 -1.10 37.98 14.15
C ALA A 156 0.17 38.19 14.99
N ASP A 157 1.35 38.00 14.40
CA ASP A 157 2.64 38.19 15.05
C ASP A 157 2.82 39.66 15.51
N ALA A 158 2.43 40.63 14.68
CA ALA A 158 2.48 42.05 15.04
C ALA A 158 1.46 42.44 16.13
N LEU A 159 0.29 41.81 16.14
CA LEU A 159 -0.70 41.98 17.20
C LEU A 159 -0.23 41.36 18.52
N ASP A 160 0.35 40.16 18.48
CA ASP A 160 0.92 39.49 19.65
C ASP A 160 2.11 40.29 20.23
N LEU A 161 2.96 40.87 19.37
CA LEU A 161 4.07 41.72 19.81
C LEU A 161 3.59 42.99 20.52
N ARG A 162 2.49 43.57 20.04
CA ARG A 162 1.90 44.78 20.61
C ARG A 162 1.18 44.48 21.93
N ASP A 163 0.42 43.39 21.98
CA ASP A 163 -0.38 43.02 23.14
C ASP A 163 0.51 42.38 24.24
N GLY A 164 1.64 41.75 23.88
CA GLY A 164 2.67 41.27 24.81
C GLY A 164 3.66 42.33 25.30
N GLY A 165 3.78 43.47 24.61
CA GLY A 165 4.59 44.62 25.01
C GLY A 165 3.87 45.61 25.95
N ALA A 166 2.60 45.35 26.28
CA ALA A 166 1.78 46.15 27.19
C ALA A 166 1.61 45.52 28.59
N MET A 167 2.45 44.53 28.95
CA MET A 167 2.61 44.03 30.32
C MET A 167 3.88 44.55 30.97
#